data_AF-A0AAD7DWC5-F1
#
_entry.id   AF-A0AAD7DWC5-F1
#
_cell.length_a   1.000
_cell.length_b   1.000
_cell.length_c   1.000
_cell.angle_alpha   90.00
_cell.angle_beta   90.00
_cell.angle_gamma   90.00
#
_symmetry.space_group_name_H-M   'P 1'
#
loop_
_entity.id
_entity.type
_entity.pdbx_description
1 polymer ?
#
loop_
_entity_poly.entity_id
_entity_poly.type
_entity_poly.pdbx_seq_one_letter_code
_entity_poly.pdbx_strand_id
1 'polypeptide(L)'
;KWARVNRLMFGKRIGVLAVGETHLSAEQTEEINTNLVFKARMHVLSSTDPNEPNKKGIAIALNKQLTNVEGVKTWRLIPGRAILVQIPWH
;
A
#
# COMPACT_ATOMS: atom_id res chain seq x y z
N LYS A 1 11.47 4.29 4.54
CA LYS A 1 10.23 4.98 4.11
C LYS A 1 8.98 4.48 4.87
N TRP A 2 8.71 3.18 4.89
CA TRP A 2 7.48 2.60 5.45
C TRP A 2 7.27 2.78 6.96
N ALA A 3 8.33 2.85 7.77
CA ALA A 3 8.19 3.24 9.18
C ALA A 3 7.58 4.64 9.38
N ARG A 4 7.88 5.59 8.48
CA ARG A 4 7.28 6.95 8.50
C ARG A 4 5.82 6.92 8.05
N VAL A 5 5.51 6.14 7.01
CA VAL A 5 4.13 5.89 6.56
C VAL A 5 3.29 5.31 7.70
N ASN A 6 3.80 4.27 8.36
CA ASN A 6 3.18 3.66 9.53
C ASN A 6 2.94 4.71 10.63
N ARG A 7 3.97 5.46 11.05
CA ARG A 7 3.83 6.49 12.09
C ARG A 7 2.79 7.55 11.73
N LEU A 8 2.78 8.02 10.49
CA LEU A 8 1.82 9.01 10.01
C LEU A 8 0.40 8.44 10.01
N MET A 9 0.20 7.27 9.42
CA MET A 9 -1.09 6.61 9.30
C MET A 9 -1.76 6.38 10.66
N PHE A 10 -1.03 5.82 11.62
CA PHE A 10 -1.59 5.54 12.95
C PHE A 10 -1.67 6.79 13.83
N GLY A 11 -0.65 7.66 13.77
CA GLY A 11 -0.64 8.90 14.56
C GLY A 11 -1.73 9.90 14.16
N LYS A 12 -2.18 9.86 12.89
CA LYS A 12 -3.26 10.72 12.37
C LYS A 12 -4.58 9.98 12.15
N ARG A 13 -4.69 8.72 12.57
CA ARG A 13 -5.89 7.89 12.37
C ARG A 13 -6.39 7.88 10.92
N ILE A 14 -5.47 7.75 9.97
CA ILE A 14 -5.78 7.67 8.54
C ILE A 14 -6.18 6.23 8.21
N GLY A 15 -7.33 6.04 7.58
CA GLY A 15 -7.80 4.74 7.09
C GLY A 15 -7.08 4.30 5.82
N VAL A 16 -7.05 5.19 4.83
CA VAL A 16 -6.47 4.95 3.50
C VAL A 16 -5.45 6.04 3.21
N LEU A 17 -4.23 5.66 2.82
CA LEU A 17 -3.17 6.59 2.44
C LEU A 17 -2.61 6.24 1.07
N ALA A 18 -2.69 7.18 0.13
CA ALA A 18 -2.00 7.09 -1.15
C ALA A 18 -0.55 7.56 -1.01
N VAL A 19 0.39 6.79 -1.54
CA VAL A 19 1.84 7.06 -1.48
C VAL A 19 2.40 7.00 -2.91
N GLY A 20 2.97 8.11 -3.37
CA GLY A 20 3.69 8.19 -4.64
C GLY A 20 5.19 7.91 -4.51
N GLU A 21 5.87 7.79 -5.65
CA GLU A 21 7.32 7.59 -5.76
C GLU A 21 7.80 6.44 -4.87
N THR A 22 7.04 5.36 -4.80
CA THR A 22 7.30 4.29 -3.83
C THR A 22 8.56 3.52 -4.18
N HIS A 23 8.81 3.32 -5.47
CA HIS A 23 9.94 2.57 -6.04
C HIS A 23 10.05 1.17 -5.42
N LEU A 24 8.89 0.55 -5.16
CA LEU A 24 8.84 -0.78 -4.55
C LEU A 24 8.80 -1.84 -5.62
N SER A 25 9.55 -2.92 -5.44
CA SER A 25 9.28 -4.17 -6.15
C SER A 25 8.07 -4.90 -5.54
N ALA A 26 7.57 -5.92 -6.26
CA ALA A 26 6.55 -6.81 -5.74
C ALA A 26 7.03 -7.53 -4.46
N GLU A 27 8.29 -7.98 -4.46
CA GLU A 27 8.94 -8.63 -3.31
C GLU A 27 9.01 -7.71 -2.10
N GLN A 28 9.46 -6.47 -2.27
CA GLN A 28 9.50 -5.48 -1.18
C GLN A 28 8.10 -5.16 -0.63
N THR A 29 7.09 -5.17 -1.50
CA THR A 29 5.69 -5.00 -1.06
C THR A 29 5.25 -6.17 -0.19
N GLU A 30 5.61 -7.39 -0.56
CA GLU A 30 5.30 -8.59 0.22
C GLU A 30 6.08 -8.64 1.53
N GLU A 31 7.36 -8.25 1.54
CA GLU A 31 8.16 -8.09 2.75
C GLU A 31 7.47 -7.14 3.74
N ILE A 32 6.94 -6.01 3.26
CA ILE A 32 6.22 -5.06 4.13
C ILE A 32 4.94 -5.72 4.70
N ASN A 33 4.19 -6.45 3.88
CA ASN A 33 2.96 -7.10 4.30
C ASN A 33 3.18 -8.28 5.26
N THR A 34 4.33 -8.93 5.19
CA THR A 34 4.69 -10.10 6.02
C THR A 34 5.51 -9.73 7.26
N ASN A 35 6.19 -8.58 7.25
CA ASN A 35 6.98 -8.08 8.36
C ASN A 35 6.14 -7.94 9.65
N LEU A 36 6.62 -8.51 10.75
CA LEU A 36 5.92 -8.55 12.03
C LEU A 36 5.49 -7.17 12.57
N VAL A 37 6.24 -6.12 12.26
CA VAL A 37 5.94 -4.74 12.69
C VAL A 37 4.69 -4.20 12.00
N PHE A 38 4.48 -4.53 10.72
CA PHE A 38 3.44 -3.94 9.88
C PHE A 38 2.26 -4.88 9.65
N LYS A 39 2.51 -6.18 9.54
CA LYS A 39 1.53 -7.22 9.18
C LYS A 39 0.23 -7.12 9.97
N ALA A 40 0.30 -6.87 11.28
CA ALA A 40 -0.87 -6.83 12.14
C ALA A 40 -1.76 -5.59 11.93
N ARG A 41 -1.22 -4.49 11.40
CA ARG A 41 -1.89 -3.18 11.42
C ARG A 41 -2.07 -2.54 10.05
N MET A 42 -1.21 -2.87 9.10
CA MET A 42 -1.18 -2.22 7.78
C MET A 42 -1.25 -3.27 6.67
N HIS A 43 -1.92 -2.92 5.57
CA HIS A 43 -1.88 -3.67 4.33
C HIS A 43 -1.46 -2.73 3.20
N VAL A 44 -0.47 -3.13 2.40
CA VAL A 44 0.08 -2.31 1.33
C VAL A 44 -0.21 -2.96 -0.02
N LEU A 45 -0.78 -2.16 -0.92
CA LEU A 45 -1.09 -2.50 -2.30
C LEU A 45 -0.24 -1.61 -3.20
N SER A 46 0.60 -2.21 -4.05
CA SER A 46 1.49 -1.44 -4.94
C SER A 46 1.21 -1.71 -6.42
N SER A 47 1.46 -0.67 -7.22
CA SER A 47 1.57 -0.74 -8.67
C SER A 47 2.96 -0.26 -9.06
N THR A 48 3.74 -1.19 -9.61
CA THR A 48 5.13 -1.00 -10.02
C THR A 48 5.22 -1.18 -11.54
N ASP A 49 6.10 -0.42 -12.19
CA ASP A 49 6.40 -0.61 -13.60
C ASP A 49 7.36 -1.81 -13.73
N PRO A 50 6.98 -2.91 -14.41
CA PRO A 50 7.84 -4.10 -14.51
C PRO A 50 9.12 -3.84 -15.32
N ASN A 51 9.11 -2.85 -16.22
CA ASN A 51 10.28 -2.49 -17.03
C ASN A 51 11.18 -1.48 -16.32
N GLU A 52 10.61 -0.64 -15.46
CA GLU A 52 11.33 0.40 -14.73
C GLU A 52 10.95 0.45 -13.23
N PRO A 53 11.18 -0.64 -12.47
CA PRO A 53 10.67 -0.78 -11.10
C PRO A 53 11.23 0.27 -10.12
N ASN A 54 12.42 0.80 -10.41
CA ASN A 54 13.12 1.76 -9.56
C ASN A 54 12.85 3.25 -9.89
N LYS A 55 12.09 3.55 -10.95
CA LYS A 55 11.83 4.93 -11.41
C LYS A 55 10.40 5.41 -11.19
N LYS A 56 9.46 4.48 -11.05
CA LYS A 56 8.02 4.75 -10.92
C LYS A 56 7.47 3.90 -9.80
N GLY A 57 6.30 4.25 -9.30
CA GLY A 57 5.64 3.46 -8.29
C GLY A 57 4.65 4.26 -7.49
N ILE A 58 3.46 3.70 -7.36
CA ILE A 58 2.42 4.20 -6.48
C ILE A 58 1.95 3.06 -5.60
N ALA A 59 1.49 3.39 -4.40
CA ALA A 59 0.95 2.43 -3.47
C ALA A 59 -0.21 3.02 -2.70
N ILE A 60 -1.11 2.15 -2.27
CA ILE A 60 -2.12 2.45 -1.27
C ILE A 60 -1.76 1.65 -0.02
N ALA A 61 -1.66 2.34 1.10
CA ALA A 61 -1.56 1.74 2.41
C ALA A 61 -2.93 1.80 3.08
N LEU A 62 -3.39 0.67 3.60
CA LEU A 62 -4.64 0.52 4.33
C LEU A 62 -4.35 0.26 5.81
N ASN A 63 -5.05 0.97 6.68
CA ASN A 63 -5.01 0.77 8.11
C ASN A 63 -6.05 -0.29 8.50
N LYS A 64 -5.59 -1.48 8.90
CA LYS A 64 -6.44 -2.61 9.32
C LYS A 64 -7.27 -2.31 10.57
N GLN A 65 -6.93 -1.28 11.34
CA GLN A 65 -7.70 -0.89 12.53
C GLN A 65 -8.89 0.02 12.20
N LEU A 66 -8.91 0.63 11.01
CA LEU A 66 -9.91 1.63 10.60
C LEU A 66 -10.58 1.30 9.26
N THR A 67 -10.09 0.30 8.54
CA THR A 67 -10.53 -0.05 7.19
C THR A 67 -10.68 -1.55 7.10
N ASN A 68 -11.80 -2.00 6.53
CA ASN A 68 -11.99 -3.40 6.19
C ASN A 68 -11.05 -3.76 5.03
N VAL A 69 -10.08 -4.62 5.33
CA VAL A 69 -9.11 -5.11 4.33
C VAL A 69 -9.51 -6.45 3.73
N GLU A 70 -10.51 -7.11 4.30
CA GLU A 70 -11.06 -8.36 3.75
C GLU A 70 -11.92 -8.03 2.53
N GLY A 71 -11.75 -8.79 1.44
CA GLY A 71 -12.50 -8.55 0.21
C GLY A 71 -12.09 -7.30 -0.58
N VAL A 72 -10.99 -6.62 -0.21
CA VAL A 72 -10.42 -5.52 -1.00
C VAL A 72 -10.03 -6.03 -2.38
N LYS A 73 -10.46 -5.30 -3.42
CA LYS A 73 -10.10 -5.58 -4.82
C LYS A 73 -9.17 -4.50 -5.33
N THR A 74 -8.19 -4.91 -6.13
CA THR A 74 -7.15 -4.00 -6.63
C THR A 74 -6.93 -4.22 -8.12
N TRP A 75 -6.85 -3.13 -8.89
CA TRP A 75 -6.53 -3.13 -10.31
C TRP A 75 -5.37 -2.17 -10.59
N ARG A 76 -4.39 -2.63 -11.36
CA ARG A 76 -3.25 -1.80 -11.80
C ARG A 76 -3.57 -1.27 -13.20
N LEU A 77 -4.30 -0.15 -13.25
CA LEU A 77 -4.79 0.42 -14.50
C LEU A 77 -3.64 0.84 -15.43
N ILE A 78 -2.60 1.44 -14.86
CA ILE A 78 -1.36 1.78 -15.56
C ILE A 78 -0.19 1.39 -14.64
N PRO A 79 0.63 0.38 -14.97
CA PRO A 79 1.75 -0.05 -14.15
C PRO A 79 2.66 1.12 -13.73
N GLY A 80 2.94 1.23 -12.43
CA GLY A 80 3.78 2.29 -11.87
C GLY A 80 3.15 3.69 -11.81
N ARG A 81 1.92 3.90 -12.33
CA ARG A 81 1.31 5.23 -12.47
C ARG A 81 -0.14 5.35 -11.97
N ALA A 82 -0.96 4.32 -12.14
CA ALA A 82 -2.36 4.33 -11.73
C ALA A 82 -2.79 2.99 -11.11
N ILE A 83 -3.42 3.06 -9.93
CA ILE A 83 -3.96 1.93 -9.18
C ILE A 83 -5.37 2.29 -8.74
N LEU A 84 -6.29 1.36 -8.91
CA LEU A 84 -7.65 1.45 -8.40
C LEU A 84 -7.78 0.42 -7.27
N VAL A 85 -8.31 0.86 -6.13
CA VAL A 85 -8.61 0.01 -4.99
C VAL A 85 -10.08 0.18 -4.65
N GLN A 86 -10.83 -0.92 -4.67
CA GLN A 86 -12.19 -0.97 -4.19
C GLN A 86 -12.16 -1.60 -2.80
N ILE A 87 -12.64 -0.84 -1.82
CA ILE A 87 -12.66 -1.21 -0.42
C ILE A 87 -14.12 -1.43 -0.03
N PRO A 88 -14.49 -2.57 0.57
CA PRO A 88 -15.80 -2.75 1.16
C PRO A 88 -16.07 -1.66 2.19
N TRP A 89 -17.26 -1.08 2.11
CA TRP A 89 -17.73 -0.16 3.13
C TRP A 89 -18.29 -0.98 4.29
N HIS A 90 -17.85 -0.66 5.52
CA HIS A 90 -18.07 -1.38 6.79
C HIS A 90 -17.06 -2.49 7.13
#